data_AF-A0A3P7JIL3-F1
#
_entry.id   AF-A0A3P7JIL3-F1
#
_cell.length_a   1.000
_cell.length_b   1.000
_cell.length_c   1.000
_cell.angle_alpha   90.00
_cell.angle_beta   90.00
_cell.angle_gamma   90.00
#
_symmetry.space_group_name_H-M   'P 1'
#
loop_
_entity.id
_entity.type
_entity.pdbx_description
1 polymer ?
#
loop_
_entity_poly.entity_id
_entity_poly.type
_entity_poly.pdbx_seq_one_letter_code
_entity_poly.pdbx_strand_id
1 'polypeptide(L)'
;MEQTLKNLVGIYKNYEVWFIGHSLGGAKAEMSVLSMLFKHLVSQKKVKLLTFGSTRVGDMSFVNLIETLVWYPNGMRPGAKYFVCLGAEDPQCSTRLSPWEIRAADNDVYFERSMQHWFVMVSEVIFRSCNSLSRTPNTVAGSKVALMK
;
A
#
# COMPACT_ATOMS: atom_id res chain seq x y z
N MET A 1 3.12 -13.77 -15.61
CA MET A 1 3.02 -13.37 -14.19
C MET A 1 2.01 -14.20 -13.43
N GLU A 2 0.75 -14.28 -13.89
CA GLU A 2 -0.32 -15.00 -13.18
C GLU A 2 -0.02 -16.47 -12.90
N GLN A 3 0.45 -17.22 -13.90
CA GLN A 3 0.76 -18.65 -13.73
C GLN A 3 1.91 -18.87 -12.74
N THR A 4 2.97 -18.08 -12.85
CA THR A 4 4.11 -18.11 -11.92
C THR A 4 3.65 -17.84 -10.50
N LEU A 5 2.80 -16.84 -10.32
CA LEU A 5 2.32 -16.44 -9.01
C LEU A 5 1.37 -17.50 -8.43
N LYS A 6 0.50 -18.10 -9.24
CA LYS A 6 -0.34 -19.24 -8.85
C LYS A 6 0.50 -20.43 -8.37
N ASN A 7 1.59 -20.75 -9.08
CA ASN A 7 2.51 -21.82 -8.69
C ASN A 7 3.18 -21.49 -7.35
N LEU A 8 3.69 -20.27 -7.17
CA LEU A 8 4.35 -19.84 -5.93
C LEU A 8 3.38 -19.85 -4.73
N VAL A 9 2.14 -19.40 -4.91
CA VAL A 9 1.11 -19.45 -3.86
C VAL A 9 0.78 -20.90 -3.48
N GLY A 10 0.81 -21.81 -4.45
CA GLY A 10 0.64 -23.25 -4.22
C GLY A 10 1.76 -23.86 -3.38
N ILE A 11 3.00 -23.39 -3.58
CA ILE A 11 4.19 -23.83 -2.83
C ILE A 11 4.20 -23.20 -1.43
N TYR A 12 3.99 -21.89 -1.33
CA TYR A 12 4.10 -21.11 -0.09
C TYR A 12 2.75 -20.89 0.58
N LYS A 13 2.08 -21.98 0.99
CA LYS A 13 0.73 -21.92 1.56
C LYS A 13 0.61 -21.12 2.86
N ASN A 14 1.67 -21.04 3.67
CA ASN A 14 1.70 -20.33 4.95
C ASN A 14 2.32 -18.92 4.85
N TYR A 15 2.30 -18.33 3.67
CA TYR A 15 2.85 -17.00 3.43
C TYR A 15 1.74 -16.03 3.04
N GLU A 16 1.91 -14.78 3.46
CA GLU A 16 1.19 -13.62 2.92
C GLU A 16 1.91 -13.11 1.67
N VAL A 17 1.14 -12.53 0.75
CA VAL A 17 1.63 -11.90 -0.47
C VAL A 17 1.45 -10.39 -0.35
N TRP A 18 2.56 -9.67 -0.41
CA TRP A 18 2.64 -8.23 -0.26
C TRP A 18 2.88 -7.59 -1.61
N PHE A 19 1.98 -6.70 -2.00
CA PHE A 19 2.11 -5.86 -3.20
C PHE A 19 2.59 -4.49 -2.75
N ILE A 20 3.73 -4.06 -3.28
CA ILE A 20 4.36 -2.80 -2.88
C ILE A 20 4.64 -1.97 -4.12
N GLY A 21 4.36 -0.67 -4.07
CA GLY A 21 4.64 0.23 -5.19
C GLY A 21 4.64 1.69 -4.81
N HIS A 22 5.40 2.49 -5.54
CA HIS A 22 5.50 3.94 -5.37
C HIS A 22 5.04 4.69 -6.61
N SER A 23 4.38 5.84 -6.42
CA SER A 23 3.97 6.69 -7.54
C SER A 23 3.10 5.88 -8.52
N LEU A 24 3.43 5.90 -9.82
CA LEU A 24 2.80 5.06 -10.85
C LEU A 24 2.89 3.54 -10.54
N GLY A 25 3.94 3.13 -9.85
CA GLY A 25 4.11 1.75 -9.38
C GLY A 25 3.10 1.33 -8.31
N GLY A 26 2.64 2.28 -7.48
CA GLY A 26 1.55 2.05 -6.54
C GLY A 26 0.25 1.71 -7.28
N ALA A 27 -0.03 2.45 -8.36
CA ALA A 27 -1.19 2.21 -9.20
C ALA A 27 -1.16 0.83 -9.86
N LYS A 28 0.03 0.40 -10.31
CA LYS A 28 0.24 -0.93 -10.86
C LYS A 28 0.06 -2.03 -9.79
N ALA A 29 0.52 -1.80 -8.57
CA ALA A 29 0.37 -2.73 -7.45
C ALA A 29 -1.11 -2.95 -7.09
N GLU A 30 -1.90 -1.88 -7.06
CA GLU A 30 -3.35 -1.91 -6.85
C GLU A 30 -4.10 -2.73 -7.90
N MET A 31 -3.82 -2.44 -9.18
CA MET A 31 -4.42 -3.19 -10.29
C MET A 31 -4.04 -4.67 -10.23
N SER A 32 -2.80 -4.98 -9.85
CA SER A 32 -2.32 -6.36 -9.71
C SER A 32 -3.04 -7.12 -8.61
N VAL A 33 -3.27 -6.50 -7.45
CA VAL A 33 -4.05 -7.08 -6.35
C VAL A 33 -5.47 -7.43 -6.81
N LEU A 34 -6.17 -6.48 -7.41
CA LEU A 34 -7.54 -6.70 -7.86
C LEU A 34 -7.62 -7.79 -8.93
N SER A 35 -6.74 -7.77 -9.93
CA SER A 35 -6.68 -8.81 -10.95
C SER A 35 -6.54 -10.21 -10.35
N MET A 36 -5.69 -10.37 -9.32
CA MET A 36 -5.49 -11.66 -8.67
C MET A 36 -6.64 -12.11 -7.79
N LEU A 37 -7.30 -11.17 -7.10
CA LEU A 37 -8.48 -11.45 -6.30
C LEU A 37 -9.65 -11.88 -7.19
N PHE A 38 -9.90 -11.15 -8.30
CA PHE A 38 -10.94 -11.50 -9.26
C PHE A 38 -10.69 -12.84 -9.96
N LYS A 39 -9.42 -13.19 -10.21
CA LYS A 39 -9.04 -14.49 -10.77
C LYS A 39 -8.99 -15.61 -9.72
N HIS A 40 -9.35 -15.33 -8.47
CA HIS A 40 -9.31 -16.27 -7.35
C HIS A 40 -7.96 -16.97 -7.15
N LEU A 41 -6.86 -16.28 -7.47
CA LEU A 41 -5.51 -16.86 -7.36
C LEU A 41 -5.01 -16.89 -5.92
N VAL A 42 -5.47 -15.95 -5.09
CA VAL A 42 -5.10 -15.82 -3.67
C VAL A 42 -6.33 -15.37 -2.88
N SER A 43 -6.46 -15.85 -1.64
CA SER A 43 -7.50 -15.35 -0.73
C SER A 43 -7.16 -13.94 -0.24
N GLN A 44 -8.16 -13.04 -0.19
CA GLN A 44 -8.02 -11.68 0.33
C GLN A 44 -7.36 -11.61 1.72
N LYS A 45 -7.58 -12.63 2.57
CA LYS A 45 -6.97 -12.70 3.91
C LYS A 45 -5.44 -12.79 3.90
N LYS A 46 -4.86 -13.27 2.80
CA LYS A 46 -3.40 -13.46 2.63
C LYS A 46 -2.75 -12.34 1.83
N VAL A 47 -3.53 -11.39 1.29
CA VAL A 47 -3.00 -10.31 0.47
C VAL A 47 -2.85 -9.05 1.31
N LYS A 48 -1.69 -8.40 1.20
CA LYS A 48 -1.42 -7.07 1.75
C LYS A 48 -1.01 -6.15 0.61
N LEU A 49 -1.52 -4.93 0.62
CA LEU A 49 -1.16 -3.89 -0.34
C LEU A 49 -0.58 -2.72 0.44
N LEU A 50 0.60 -2.28 0.02
CA LEU A 50 1.29 -1.11 0.54
C LEU A 50 1.73 -0.25 -0.63
N THR A 51 0.97 0.80 -0.91
CA THR A 51 1.40 1.80 -1.89
C THR A 51 1.98 2.99 -1.17
N PHE A 52 2.78 3.79 -1.88
CA PHE A 52 3.37 5.05 -1.44
C PHE A 52 3.10 6.10 -2.51
N GLY A 53 2.29 7.13 -2.19
CA GLY A 53 1.93 8.18 -3.14
C GLY A 53 1.36 7.65 -4.46
N SER A 54 0.46 6.66 -4.36
CA SER A 54 -0.15 6.02 -5.53
C SER A 54 -0.97 7.02 -6.33
N THR A 55 -0.92 6.96 -7.66
CA THR A 55 -1.84 7.72 -8.51
C THR A 55 -3.23 7.09 -8.52
N ARG A 56 -4.27 7.86 -8.86
CA ARG A 56 -5.62 7.32 -9.11
C ARG A 56 -5.61 6.35 -10.29
N VAL A 57 -6.34 5.24 -10.21
CA VAL A 57 -6.31 4.12 -11.19
C VAL A 57 -7.69 3.78 -11.75
N GLY A 58 -8.77 4.35 -11.20
CA GLY A 58 -10.14 4.03 -11.60
C GLY A 58 -11.16 5.02 -11.04
N ASP A 59 -12.44 4.65 -11.17
CA ASP A 59 -13.58 5.39 -10.64
C ASP A 59 -13.85 5.06 -9.16
N MET A 60 -14.93 5.60 -8.60
CA MET A 60 -15.30 5.33 -7.21
C MET A 60 -15.57 3.84 -6.95
N SER A 61 -16.08 3.12 -7.95
CA SER A 61 -16.29 1.67 -7.89
C SER A 61 -14.98 0.92 -7.65
N PHE A 62 -13.89 1.34 -8.32
CA PHE A 62 -12.56 0.81 -8.09
C PHE A 62 -12.03 1.13 -6.68
N VAL A 63 -12.24 2.36 -6.19
CA VAL A 63 -11.76 2.76 -4.86
C VAL A 63 -12.41 1.93 -3.77
N ASN A 64 -13.72 1.68 -3.86
CA ASN A 64 -14.49 0.86 -2.93
C ASN A 64 -13.96 -0.59 -2.78
N LEU A 65 -13.18 -1.08 -3.75
CA LEU A 65 -12.58 -2.43 -3.70
C LEU A 65 -11.25 -2.48 -2.92
N ILE A 66 -10.59 -1.34 -2.70
CA ILE A 66 -9.24 -1.25 -2.11
C ILE A 66 -9.27 -0.60 -0.71
N GLU A 67 -10.45 -0.27 -0.18
CA GLU A 67 -10.61 0.64 0.97
C GLU A 67 -9.88 0.23 2.25
N THR A 68 -8.77 0.93 2.52
CA THR A 68 -8.34 1.45 3.81
C THR A 68 -7.13 2.35 3.54
N LEU A 69 -7.25 3.66 3.71
CA LEU A 69 -6.14 4.60 3.54
C LEU A 69 -5.59 5.03 4.91
N VAL A 70 -4.29 5.34 4.97
CA VAL A 70 -3.65 5.92 6.16
C VAL A 70 -2.82 7.11 5.73
N TRP A 71 -3.10 8.26 6.34
CA TRP A 71 -2.49 9.53 6.00
C TRP A 71 -1.58 10.06 7.11
N TYR A 72 -0.43 10.58 6.72
CA TYR A 72 0.58 11.17 7.61
C TYR A 72 0.79 12.65 7.24
N PRO A 73 0.19 13.61 7.97
CA PRO A 73 0.31 15.03 7.64
C PRO A 73 1.68 15.62 7.95
N ASN A 74 2.37 15.10 8.97
CA ASN A 74 3.59 15.69 9.52
C ASN A 74 4.80 14.76 9.33
N GLY A 75 4.78 13.95 8.28
CA GLY A 75 5.78 12.93 8.00
C GLY A 75 5.60 11.64 8.83
N MET A 76 6.47 10.67 8.57
CA MET A 76 6.36 9.28 9.05
C MET A 76 7.47 8.88 10.01
N ARG A 77 7.89 9.80 10.88
CA ARG A 77 8.86 9.50 11.93
C ARG A 77 8.30 8.45 12.91
N PRO A 78 9.13 7.63 13.57
CA PRO A 78 8.66 6.78 14.65
C PRO A 78 7.90 7.60 15.72
N GLY A 79 6.66 7.21 16.02
CA GLY A 79 5.77 7.96 16.92
C GLY A 79 5.00 9.12 16.28
N ALA A 80 5.13 9.34 14.97
CA ALA A 80 4.32 10.32 14.26
C ALA A 80 2.83 9.93 14.29
N LYS A 81 1.98 10.95 14.44
CA LYS A 81 0.53 10.77 14.39
C LYS A 81 0.09 10.52 12.95
N TYR A 82 -0.79 9.53 12.79
CA TYR A 82 -1.43 9.20 11.52
C TYR A 82 -2.95 9.25 11.67
N PHE A 83 -3.63 9.38 10.54
CA PHE A 83 -5.09 9.33 10.45
C PHE A 83 -5.47 8.16 9.56
N VAL A 84 -6.44 7.35 10.00
CA VAL A 84 -7.05 6.31 9.15
C VAL A 84 -8.22 6.98 8.43
N CYS A 85 -8.18 6.98 7.10
CA CYS A 85 -9.25 7.55 6.29
C CYS A 85 -10.38 6.53 6.19
N LEU A 86 -11.60 6.97 6.46
CA LEU A 86 -12.77 6.08 6.56
C LEU A 86 -13.46 5.87 5.20
N GLY A 87 -13.03 6.59 4.17
CA GLY A 87 -13.52 6.42 2.80
C GLY A 87 -12.60 7.05 1.76
N ALA A 88 -12.99 6.89 0.50
CA ALA A 88 -12.38 7.57 -0.64
C ALA A 88 -12.49 9.09 -0.51
N GLU A 89 -11.43 9.83 -0.86
CA GLU A 89 -11.40 11.30 -0.84
C GLU A 89 -11.85 11.91 0.50
N ASP A 90 -11.53 11.23 1.61
CA ASP A 90 -11.90 11.65 2.96
C ASP A 90 -11.39 13.08 3.25
N PRO A 91 -12.28 14.06 3.51
CA PRO A 91 -11.89 15.44 3.80
C PRO A 91 -11.02 15.57 5.06
N GLN A 92 -10.98 14.56 5.93
CA GLN A 92 -10.13 14.53 7.11
C GLN A 92 -8.68 14.11 6.80
N CYS A 93 -8.42 13.65 5.58
CA CYS A 93 -7.14 13.15 5.12
C CYS A 93 -6.43 14.11 4.15
N SER A 94 -5.69 13.58 3.18
CA SER A 94 -4.89 14.37 2.23
C SER A 94 -5.71 15.33 1.37
N THR A 95 -7.01 15.06 1.18
CA THR A 95 -7.93 15.91 0.40
C THR A 95 -8.14 17.29 1.04
N ARG A 96 -7.78 17.47 2.32
CA ARG A 96 -7.77 18.78 2.98
C ARG A 96 -6.70 19.74 2.45
N LEU A 97 -5.61 19.22 1.89
CA LEU A 97 -4.48 20.05 1.43
C LEU A 97 -4.86 20.78 0.15
N SER A 98 -4.58 22.08 0.11
CA SER A 98 -4.77 22.87 -1.10
C SER A 98 -3.70 22.55 -2.15
N PRO A 99 -3.95 22.81 -3.45
CA PRO A 99 -2.96 22.63 -4.53
C PRO A 99 -1.61 23.32 -4.28
N TRP A 100 -1.62 24.37 -3.46
CA TRP A 100 -0.46 25.20 -3.13
C TRP A 100 0.39 24.62 -1.98
N GLU A 101 -0.20 23.73 -1.19
CA GLU A 101 0.47 23.02 -0.08
C GLU A 101 1.08 21.69 -0.54
N ILE A 102 0.62 21.14 -1.67
CA ILE A 102 1.08 19.85 -2.20
C ILE A 102 2.38 20.04 -2.98
N ARG A 103 3.45 19.40 -2.54
CA ARG A 103 4.74 19.42 -3.25
C ARG A 103 5.12 18.04 -3.74
N ALA A 104 5.63 17.98 -4.97
CA ALA A 104 6.17 16.73 -5.52
C ALA A 104 7.31 16.16 -4.65
N ALA A 105 8.07 17.03 -3.97
CA ALA A 105 9.14 16.61 -3.05
C ALA A 105 8.63 15.85 -1.82
N ASP A 106 7.39 16.07 -1.38
CA ASP A 106 6.81 15.34 -0.24
C ASP A 106 6.53 13.86 -0.60
N ASN A 107 6.52 13.55 -1.90
CA ASN A 107 6.36 12.20 -2.41
C ASN A 107 7.68 11.40 -2.47
N ASP A 108 8.81 11.97 -2.06
CA ASP A 108 10.12 11.32 -2.16
C ASP A 108 10.67 10.76 -0.83
N VAL A 109 10.03 11.06 0.31
CA VAL A 109 10.50 10.64 1.64
C VAL A 109 9.40 9.92 2.42
N TYR A 110 9.66 8.66 2.75
CA TYR A 110 8.78 7.82 3.56
C TYR A 110 9.59 7.17 4.68
N PHE A 111 9.07 7.20 5.90
CA PHE A 111 9.73 6.67 7.10
C PHE A 111 11.19 7.16 7.27
N GLU A 112 11.42 8.47 7.10
CA GLU A 112 12.74 9.12 7.22
C GLU A 112 13.78 8.66 6.18
N ARG A 113 13.36 7.91 5.17
CA ARG A 113 14.22 7.42 4.11
C ARG A 113 13.74 7.96 2.76
N SER A 114 14.68 8.41 1.94
CA SER A 114 14.37 8.74 0.55
C SER A 114 13.94 7.46 -0.18
N MET A 115 12.97 7.58 -1.09
CA MET A 115 12.57 6.49 -1.99
C MET A 115 13.71 5.99 -2.86
N GLN A 116 14.74 6.81 -3.11
CA GLN A 116 15.96 6.40 -3.80
C GLN A 116 16.73 5.33 -3.01
N HIS A 117 16.64 5.33 -1.67
CA HIS A 117 17.20 4.27 -0.83
C HIS A 117 16.43 2.95 -1.00
N TRP A 118 15.15 3.05 -1.34
CA TRP A 118 14.25 1.93 -1.56
C TRP A 118 14.09 1.60 -3.04
N PHE A 119 15.14 1.79 -3.85
CA PHE A 119 15.15 1.68 -5.32
C PHE A 119 14.48 0.41 -5.88
N VAL A 120 14.34 -0.63 -5.05
CA VAL A 120 13.69 -1.90 -5.38
C VAL A 120 12.15 -1.80 -5.35
N MET A 121 11.54 -0.89 -4.57
CA MET A 121 10.09 -0.79 -4.32
C MET A 121 9.26 -0.11 -5.42
N VAL A 122 9.80 0.07 -6.63
CA VAL A 122 9.05 0.69 -7.73
C VAL A 122 7.81 -0.14 -8.07
N SER A 123 7.89 -1.47 -8.05
CA SER A 123 6.73 -2.38 -8.13
C SER A 123 7.17 -3.79 -7.76
N GLU A 124 6.91 -4.24 -6.53
CA GLU A 124 7.34 -5.55 -6.04
C GLU A 124 6.20 -6.40 -5.50
N VAL A 125 6.41 -7.73 -5.61
CA VAL A 125 5.58 -8.73 -4.95
C VAL A 125 6.47 -9.54 -4.01
N ILE A 126 6.21 -9.46 -2.71
CA ILE A 126 7.01 -10.10 -1.67
C ILE A 126 6.19 -11.18 -0.96
N PHE A 127 6.77 -12.36 -0.74
CA PHE A 127 6.18 -13.42 0.07
C PHE A 127 6.75 -13.38 1.48
N ARG A 128 5.91 -13.25 2.50
CA ARG A 128 6.30 -13.25 3.93
C ARG A 128 5.62 -14.36 4.70
N SER A 129 6.36 -15.11 5.52
CA SER A 129 5.80 -16.19 6.33
C SER A 129 4.85 -15.63 7.40
N CYS A 130 3.69 -16.27 7.62
CA CYS A 130 2.75 -15.88 8.67
C CYS A 130 3.28 -16.13 10.10
N ASN A 131 4.36 -16.91 10.26
CA ASN A 131 4.88 -17.33 11.57
C ASN A 131 5.88 -16.35 12.22
N SER A 132 6.22 -15.23 11.56
CA SER A 132 7.26 -14.28 12.04
C SER A 132 6.73 -13.03 12.75
N LEU A 133 5.43 -12.96 13.05
CA LEU A 133 4.84 -11.83 13.78
C LEU A 133 4.84 -12.07 15.29
N SER A 134 5.97 -11.81 15.95
CA SER A 134 5.94 -11.38 17.35
C SER A 134 5.19 -10.05 17.39
N ARG A 135 3.95 -10.06 17.87
CA ARG A 135 3.13 -8.86 18.11
C ARG A 135 3.82 -7.98 19.16
N THR A 136 4.63 -7.03 18.74
CA THR A 136 4.93 -5.86 19.57
C THR A 136 3.74 -4.89 19.44
N PRO A 137 3.14 -4.42 20.56
CA PRO A 137 1.87 -3.66 20.53
C PRO A 137 1.93 -2.32 19.81
N ASN A 138 3.13 -1.82 19.48
CA ASN A 138 3.35 -0.46 18.97
C ASN A 138 3.88 -0.40 17.53
N THR A 139 3.93 -1.53 16.83
CA THR A 139 4.21 -1.55 15.40
C THR A 139 2.94 -2.02 14.72
N VAL A 140 2.22 -1.10 14.08
CA VAL A 140 1.09 -1.44 13.23
C VAL A 140 1.59 -2.45 12.19
N ALA A 141 1.27 -3.73 12.40
CA ALA A 141 1.45 -4.80 11.44
C ALA A 141 0.47 -4.55 10.29
N GLY A 142 0.87 -3.64 9.41
CA GLY A 142 0.03 -3.03 8.41
C GLY A 142 0.62 -1.68 8.04
N SER A 143 1.85 -1.68 7.53
CA SER A 143 2.37 -0.51 6.84
C SER A 143 1.44 -0.27 5.64
N LYS A 144 0.53 0.69 5.79
CA LYS A 144 -0.36 1.23 4.77
C LYS A 144 -0.02 2.71 4.69
N VAL A 145 0.39 3.20 3.52
CA VAL A 145 0.85 4.57 3.34
C VAL A 145 0.46 5.10 1.96
N ALA A 146 -0.83 5.11 1.63
CA ALA A 146 -1.27 5.75 0.41
C ALA A 146 -1.46 7.26 0.65
N LEU A 147 -0.69 8.08 -0.07
CA LEU A 147 -0.92 9.52 -0.21
C LEU A 147 -1.80 9.73 -1.45
N MET A 148 -2.91 10.43 -1.25
CA MET A 148 -3.95 10.83 -2.21
C MET A 148 -4.68 9.70 -2.94
N LYS A 149 -5.96 9.52 -2.59
CA LYS A 149 -6.97 8.88 -3.43
C LYS A 149 -8.34 9.45 -3.21
#